data_AF-A0A924PSX2-F1
#
_entry.id   AF-A0A924PSX2-F1
#
_cell.length_a   1.000
_cell.length_b   1.000
_cell.length_c   1.000
_cell.angle_alpha   90.00
_cell.angle_beta   90.00
_cell.angle_gamma   90.00
#
_symmetry.space_group_name_H-M   'P 1'
#
loop_
_entity.id
_entity.type
_entity.pdbx_description
1 polymer ?
#
loop_
_entity_poly.entity_id
_entity_poly.type
_entity_poly.pdbx_seq_one_letter_code
_entity_poly.pdbx_strand_id
1 'polypeptide(L)' 'MGYADLNSKYQRLRDDLEEAYAANVWDSNKIDRIADEMVETELALAGRVHATAPSDHSHL' A
#
# COMPACT_ATOMS: atom_id res chain seq x y z
N MET A 1 -10.81 9.74 2.69
CA MET A 1 -10.18 9.16 1.49
C MET A 1 -11.00 8.02 0.93
N GLY A 2 -11.28 8.01 -0.38
CA GLY A 2 -11.92 6.89 -1.08
C GLY A 2 -10.90 5.83 -1.51
N TYR A 3 -11.37 4.66 -1.98
CA TYR A 3 -10.51 3.56 -2.45
C TYR A 3 -9.55 3.98 -3.57
N ALA A 4 -10.03 4.80 -4.52
CA ALA A 4 -9.22 5.33 -5.61
C ALA A 4 -8.03 6.17 -5.12
N ASP A 5 -8.22 6.89 -4.01
CA ASP A 5 -7.20 7.77 -3.42
C ASP A 5 -6.06 6.95 -2.79
N LEU A 6 -6.41 5.86 -2.08
CA LEU A 6 -5.42 4.92 -1.56
C LEU A 6 -4.70 4.15 -2.67
N ASN A 7 -5.41 3.76 -3.74
CA ASN A 7 -4.79 3.06 -4.85
C ASN A 7 -3.79 3.97 -5.59
N SER A 8 -4.14 5.24 -5.82
CA SER A 8 -3.19 6.22 -6.37
C SER A 8 -2.02 6.49 -5.44
N LYS A 9 -2.22 6.51 -4.11
CA LYS A 9 -1.11 6.62 -3.14
C LYS A 9 -0.18 5.41 -3.24
N TYR A 10 -0.72 4.20 -3.30
CA TYR A 10 0.06 2.98 -3.43
C TYR A 10 0.90 2.94 -4.72
N GLN A 11 0.32 3.34 -5.85
CA GLN A 11 1.05 3.41 -7.12
C GLN A 11 2.24 4.38 -7.05
N ARG A 12 2.04 5.57 -6.47
CA ARG A 12 3.14 6.53 -6.29
C ARG A 12 4.26 6.00 -5.41
N LEU A 13 3.92 5.39 -4.28
CA LEU A 13 4.92 4.79 -3.38
C LEU A 13 5.72 3.69 -4.09
N ARG A 14 5.07 2.92 -4.98
CA ARG A 14 5.73 1.87 -5.75
C ARG A 14 6.68 2.45 -6.80
N ASP A 15 6.29 3.52 -7.48
CA ASP A 15 7.16 4.25 -8.41
C ASP A 15 8.36 4.87 -7.66
N ASP A 16 8.12 5.48 -6.49
CA ASP A 16 9.18 6.04 -5.63
C ASP A 16 10.16 4.96 -5.14
N LEU A 17 9.65 3.76 -4.83
CA LEU A 17 10.45 2.61 -4.43
C LEU A 17 11.32 2.14 -5.59
N GLU A 18 10.74 1.99 -6.79
CA GLU A 18 11.46 1.58 -8.00
C GLU A 18 12.56 2.60 -8.36
N GLU A 19 12.27 3.89 -8.26
CA GLU A 19 13.27 4.95 -8.45
C GLU A 19 14.39 4.84 -7.40
N ALA A 20 14.06 4.62 -6.13
CA ALA A 20 15.06 4.46 -5.08
C ALA A 20 15.94 3.22 -5.28
N TYR A 21 15.39 2.12 -5.81
CA TYR A 21 16.16 0.94 -6.20
C TYR A 21 17.02 1.16 -7.45
N ALA A 22 16.55 1.96 -8.40
CA ALA A 22 17.28 2.32 -9.61
C ALA A 22 18.35 3.42 -9.38
N ALA A 23 18.31 4.08 -8.22
CA ALA A 23 19.22 5.16 -7.89
C ALA A 23 20.67 4.66 -7.80
N ASN A 24 21.60 5.48 -8.31
CA ASN A 24 23.03 5.19 -8.23
C ASN A 24 23.58 5.23 -6.79
N VAL A 25 22.86 5.88 -5.86
CA VAL A 25 23.20 5.93 -4.44
C VAL A 25 22.13 5.18 -3.67
N TRP A 26 22.55 4.14 -2.97
CA TRP A 26 21.69 3.34 -2.10
C TRP A 26 21.32 4.12 -0.84
N ASP A 27 20.08 4.58 -0.76
CA ASP A 27 19.53 5.25 0.41
C ASP A 27 18.55 4.31 1.14
N SER A 28 19.12 3.47 2.01
CA SER A 28 18.36 2.50 2.82
C SER A 28 17.26 3.16 3.66
N ASN A 29 17.53 4.32 4.28
CA ASN A 29 16.53 5.03 5.07
C ASN A 29 15.34 5.49 4.21
N LYS A 30 15.59 5.97 2.99
CA LYS A 30 14.52 6.33 2.05
C LYS A 30 13.71 5.10 1.67
N ILE A 31 14.37 3.99 1.35
CA ILE A 31 13.72 2.73 0.95
C ILE A 31 12.88 2.16 2.10
N ASP A 32 13.41 2.10 3.32
CA ASP A 32 12.71 1.60 4.50
C ASP A 32 11.46 2.43 4.79
N ARG A 33 11.57 3.76 4.70
CA ARG A 33 10.42 4.65 4.88
C ARG A 33 9.32 4.43 3.84
N ILE A 34 9.70 4.27 2.57
CA ILE A 34 8.74 4.00 1.49
C ILE A 34 8.05 2.64 1.74
N ALA A 35 8.81 1.63 2.17
CA ALA A 35 8.27 0.31 2.48
C ALA A 35 7.28 0.33 3.65
N ASP A 36 7.57 1.04 4.74
CA ASP A 36 6.64 1.23 5.87
C ASP A 36 5.34 1.90 5.40
N GLU A 37 5.42 2.98 4.63
CA GLU A 37 4.24 3.69 4.12
C GLU A 37 3.42 2.84 3.12
N MET A 38 4.06 1.94 2.37
CA MET A 38 3.38 0.96 1.52
C MET A 38 2.59 -0.05 2.34
N VAL A 39 3.19 -0.61 3.39
CA VAL A 39 2.53 -1.59 4.27
C VAL A 39 1.29 -0.98 4.93
N GLU A 40 1.39 0.25 5.45
CA GLU A 40 0.23 0.94 6.02
C GLU A 40 -0.89 1.16 4.98
N THR A 41 -0.51 1.50 3.75
CA THR A 41 -1.46 1.72 2.64
C THR A 41 -2.12 0.41 2.21
N GLU A 42 -1.38 -0.69 2.13
CA GLU A 42 -1.89 -2.03 1.84
C GLU A 42 -2.82 -2.54 2.94
N LEU A 43 -2.47 -2.33 4.22
CA LEU A 43 -3.33 -2.67 5.35
C LEU A 43 -4.65 -1.89 5.31
N ALA A 44 -4.61 -0.60 4.98
CA ALA A 44 -5.81 0.22 4.85
C ALA A 44 -6.67 -0.18 3.63
N LEU A 45 -6.05 -0.65 2.54
CA LEU A 45 -6.74 -1.25 1.39
C LEU A 45 -7.39 -2.58 1.78
N ALA A 46 -6.64 -3.48 2.43
CA ALA A 46 -7.12 -4.80 2.86
C ALA A 46 -8.22 -4.72 3.92
N GLY A 47 -8.11 -3.80 4.89
CA GLY A 47 -9.14 -3.54 5.90
C GLY A 47 -10.45 -3.04 5.27
N ARG A 48 -10.37 -2.31 4.16
CA ARG A 48 -11.56 -1.93 3.37
C ARG A 48 -12.11 -3.08 2.54
N VAL A 49 -11.26 -3.87 1.89
CA VAL A 49 -11.68 -5.08 1.15
C VAL A 49 -12.44 -6.02 2.09
N HIS A 50 -11.98 -6.19 3.33
CA HIS A 50 -12.67 -7.00 4.34
C HIS A 50 -14.02 -6.40 4.77
N ALA A 51 -14.13 -5.08 4.90
CA ALA A 51 -15.40 -4.41 5.22
C ALA A 51 -16.41 -4.41 4.05
N THR A 52 -15.93 -4.53 2.81
CA THR A 52 -16.79 -4.62 1.60
C THR A 52 -17.05 -6.05 1.14
N ALA A 53 -16.32 -7.04 1.66
CA ALA A 53 -16.70 -8.42 1.52
C ALA A 53 -17.96 -8.60 2.39
N PRO A 54 -19.13 -8.94 1.81
CA PRO A 54 -20.25 -9.35 2.63
C PRO A 54 -19.75 -10.52 3.47
N SER A 55 -19.87 -10.38 4.79
CA SER A 55 -19.80 -11.51 5.69
C SER A 55 -20.93 -12.46 5.28
N ASP A 56 -20.68 -13.29 4.27
CA ASP A 56 -21.45 -14.49 3.99
C ASP A 56 -21.09 -15.52 5.06
N HIS A 57 -21.39 -15.16 6.31
CA HIS A 57 -21.61 -16.11 7.38
C HIS A 57 -23.08 -16.52 7.31
N SER A 58 -23.51 -17.07 6.17
CA SER A 58 -24.65 -17.96 6.11
C SER A 58 -24.12 -19.37 6.32
N HIS A 59 -23.84 -19.69 7.58
CA HIS A 59 -23.66 -21.08 7.99
C HIS A 59 -24.78 -21.44 8.97
N LEU A 60 -25.61 -22.37 8.49
CA LEU A 60 -26.64 -23.18 9.17
C LEU A 60 -28.06 -22.60 9.23
#